data_AF-A0A6I3MXS8-F1
#
_entry.id   AF-A0A6I3MXS8-F1
#
_cell.length_a   1.000
_cell.length_b   1.000
_cell.length_c   1.000
_cell.angle_alpha   90.00
_cell.angle_beta   90.00
_cell.angle_gamma   90.00
#
_symmetry.space_group_name_H-M   'P 1'
#
loop_
_entity.id
_entity.type
_entity.pdbx_description
1 polymer ?
#
loop_
_entity_poly.entity_id
_entity_poly.type
_entity_poly.pdbx_seq_one_letter_code
_entity_poly.pdbx_strand_id
1 'polypeptide(L)' 'EGRISGFYKDVALVEQPYAKDDKLSVAQFIGAAKILQYSQIEIG' A
#
# COMPACT_ATOMS: atom_id res chain seq x y z
N GLU A 1 12.14 9.75 -12.83
CA GLU A 1 12.13 8.86 -11.65
C GLU A 1 11.00 9.15 -10.67
N GLY A 2 10.79 10.40 -10.22
CA GLY A 2 9.74 10.72 -9.24
C GLY A 2 8.29 10.32 -9.62
N ARG A 3 7.93 10.38 -10.91
CA ARG A 3 6.59 9.95 -11.38
C ARG A 3 6.35 8.45 -11.23
N ILE A 4 7.38 7.63 -11.42
CA ILE A 4 7.29 6.17 -11.27
C ILE A 4 7.10 5.82 -9.79
N SER A 5 7.85 6.49 -8.91
CA SER A 5 7.69 6.32 -7.46
C SER A 5 6.31 6.77 -6.99
N GLY A 6 5.78 7.89 -7.49
CA GLY A 6 4.42 8.34 -7.20
C GLY A 6 3.37 7.32 -7.62
N PHE A 7 3.47 6.79 -8.84
CA PHE A 7 2.57 5.75 -9.33
C PHE A 7 2.47 4.55 -8.39
N TYR A 8 3.60 4.03 -7.91
CA TYR A 8 3.58 2.88 -6.99
C TYR A 8 2.92 3.18 -5.64
N LYS A 9 3.06 4.39 -5.12
CA LYS A 9 2.36 4.80 -3.88
C LYS A 9 0.85 4.83 -4.05
N ASP A 10 0.34 5.01 -5.27
CA ASP A 10 -1.08 5.04 -5.54
C ASP A 10 -1.65 3.62 -5.78
N VAL A 11 -0.90 2.72 -6.42
CA VAL A 11 -1.43 1.43 -6.89
C VAL A 11 -0.94 0.19 -6.13
N ALA A 12 0.24 0.23 -5.51
CA ALA A 12 0.82 -0.92 -4.85
C ALA A 12 0.50 -0.90 -3.36
N LEU A 13 -0.31 -1.86 -2.90
CA LEU A 13 -0.78 -1.95 -1.51
C LEU A 13 0.35 -1.79 -0.48
N VAL A 14 1.51 -2.38 -0.73
CA VAL A 14 2.66 -2.34 0.20
C VAL A 14 3.36 -0.99 0.27
N GLU A 15 3.25 -0.17 -0.79
CA GLU A 15 3.84 1.18 -0.89
C GLU A 15 2.86 2.28 -0.47
N GLN A 16 1.56 1.96 -0.38
CA GLN A 16 0.52 2.88 0.06
C GLN A 16 0.70 3.28 1.54
N PRO A 17 0.30 4.51 1.91
CA PRO A 17 0.25 4.93 3.31
C PRO A 17 -0.76 4.08 4.09
N TYR A 18 -0.42 3.74 5.32
CA TYR A 18 -1.27 2.93 6.17
C TYR A 18 -2.48 3.75 6.63
N ALA A 19 -3.68 3.23 6.41
CA ALA A 19 -4.93 3.97 6.62
C ALA A 19 -5.14 4.50 8.06
N LYS A 20 -4.48 3.92 9.07
CA LYS A 20 -4.57 4.40 10.47
C LYS A 20 -3.40 5.30 10.89
N ASP A 21 -2.30 5.29 10.13
CA ASP A 21 -1.12 6.13 10.36
C ASP A 21 -0.44 6.40 9.02
N ASP A 22 -0.75 7.55 8.43
CA ASP A 22 -0.31 7.95 7.10
C ASP A 22 1.20 8.24 7.00
N LYS A 23 1.91 8.24 8.13
CA LYS A 23 3.37 8.39 8.20
C LYS A 23 4.10 7.09 7.90
N LEU A 24 3.41 5.95 7.97
CA LEU A 24 3.96 4.63 7.69
C LEU A 24 3.35 4.09 6.40
N SER A 25 4.13 3.34 5.63
CA SER A 25 3.58 2.49 4.57
C SER A 25 3.00 1.20 5.13
N VAL A 26 2.14 0.52 4.36
CA VAL A 26 1.64 -0.80 4.73
C VAL A 26 2.79 -1.79 4.93
N ALA A 27 3.86 -1.74 4.10
CA ALA A 27 5.05 -2.58 4.30
C ALA A 27 5.72 -2.34 5.65
N GLN A 28 5.85 -1.09 6.07
CA GLN A 28 6.44 -0.75 7.38
C GLN A 28 5.55 -1.23 8.53
N PHE A 29 4.24 -1.14 8.38
CA PHE A 29 3.28 -1.61 9.39
C PHE A 29 3.30 -3.14 9.57
N ILE A 30 3.35 -3.92 8.47
CA ILE A 30 3.30 -5.38 8.54
C ILE A 30 4.65 -6.04 8.90
N GLY A 31 5.75 -5.30 8.82
CA GLY A 31 7.09 -5.77 9.20
C GLY A 31 7.53 -6.99 8.40
N ALA A 32 7.77 -8.12 9.09
CA ALA A 32 8.23 -9.37 8.46
C ALA A 32 7.09 -10.22 7.85
N ALA A 33 5.84 -9.87 8.09
CA ALA A 33 4.70 -10.58 7.52
C ALA A 33 4.58 -10.32 6.00
N LYS A 34 3.95 -11.25 5.28
CA LYS A 34 3.75 -11.15 3.83
C LYS A 34 2.27 -11.20 3.47
N ILE A 35 1.85 -10.24 2.65
CA ILE A 35 0.55 -10.30 1.99
C ILE A 35 0.70 -11.18 0.75
N LEU A 36 0.01 -12.31 0.72
CA LEU A 36 0.07 -13.23 -0.41
C LEU A 36 -0.82 -12.73 -1.56
N GLN A 37 -2.09 -12.42 -1.26
CA GLN A 37 -3.10 -11.97 -2.22
C GLN A 37 -4.18 -11.16 -1.50
N TYR A 38 -4.87 -10.27 -2.23
CA TYR A 38 -6.05 -9.55 -1.74
C TYR A 38 -7.08 -9.35 -2.87
N SER A 39 -8.32 -9.05 -2.50
CA SER A 39 -9.39 -8.68 -3.43
C SER A 39 -10.17 -7.52 -2.83
N GLN A 40 -10.45 -6.49 -3.63
CA GLN A 40 -11.30 -5.35 -3.28
C GLN A 40 -12.52 -5.36 -4.20
N ILE A 41 -13.71 -5.32 -3.61
CA ILE A 41 -14.98 -5.27 -4.32
C ILE A 41 -15.67 -3.98 -3.89
N GLU A 42 -16.08 -3.17 -4.86
CA GLU A 42 -16.86 -1.96 -4.66
C GLU A 42 -18.25 -2.17 -5.27
N ILE A 43 -19.29 -1.89 -4.49
CA ILE A 43 -20.68 -1.88 -4.97
C ILE A 43 -21.00 -0.41 -5.24
N GLY A 44 -21.31 -0.10 -6.51
CA GLY A 44 -21.62 1.25 -6.96
C GLY A 44 -22.87 1.85 -6.34
#